data_AF-A0A328Q4A8-F1
#
_entry.id   AF-A0A328Q4A8-F1
#
_cell.length_a   1.000
_cell.length_b   1.000
_cell.length_c   1.000
_cell.angle_alpha   90.00
_cell.angle_beta   90.00
_cell.angle_gamma   90.00
#
_symmetry.space_group_name_H-M   'P 1'
#
loop_
_entity.id
_entity.type
_entity.pdbx_description
1 polymer ?
#
loop_
_entity_poly.entity_id
_entity_poly.type
_entity_poly.pdbx_seq_one_letter_code
_entity_poly.pdbx_strand_id
1 'polypeptide(L)'
;MTLFSKINLKQFETLNYIVNNTDIAHITCIIKCIIQSDKLETPYYMDTEISLSHCVENEEKGIVHAMDVFKHHRMYNLNEKTYIKLQKSMIDTFSNEHEKTLETDFSKNKQIIEIRTMNASKLKKILEKYETFFKQVDALI
;
A
#
# COMPACT_ATOMS: atom_id res chain seq x y z
N MET A 1 1.17 -28.95 -7.53
CA MET A 1 0.56 -27.66 -7.11
C MET A 1 0.95 -27.32 -5.67
N THR A 2 2.25 -27.23 -5.39
CA THR A 2 2.78 -27.07 -4.01
C THR A 2 3.75 -25.88 -3.87
N LEU A 3 3.91 -25.06 -4.92
CA LEU A 3 4.77 -23.88 -4.88
C LEU A 3 4.12 -22.68 -4.15
N PHE A 4 2.79 -22.65 -4.06
CA PHE A 4 2.03 -21.51 -3.52
C PHE A 4 1.58 -21.68 -2.07
N SER A 5 1.86 -22.81 -1.40
CA SER A 5 1.28 -23.08 -0.08
C SER A 5 2.03 -22.47 1.11
N LYS A 6 3.19 -21.82 0.92
CA LYS A 6 3.98 -21.17 2.00
C LYS A 6 4.84 -19.99 1.55
N ILE A 7 4.49 -19.27 0.49
CA ILE A 7 5.21 -18.04 0.15
C ILE A 7 4.39 -16.87 0.68
N ASN A 8 4.93 -16.29 1.74
CA ASN A 8 4.39 -15.15 2.44
C ASN A 8 4.68 -13.94 1.53
N LEU A 9 3.67 -13.45 0.81
CA LEU A 9 3.85 -12.49 -0.27
C LEU A 9 4.27 -11.11 0.26
N LYS A 10 5.42 -10.61 -0.21
CA LYS A 10 5.84 -9.23 0.00
C LYS A 10 5.01 -8.30 -0.88
N GLN A 11 4.10 -7.56 -0.26
CA GLN A 11 3.01 -6.87 -0.93
C GLN A 11 3.52 -5.75 -1.84
N PHE A 12 4.51 -4.98 -1.39
CA PHE A 12 5.01 -3.84 -2.15
C PHE A 12 6.02 -4.24 -3.21
N GLU A 13 6.88 -5.22 -2.93
CA GLU A 13 7.72 -5.86 -3.96
C GLU A 13 6.86 -6.45 -5.08
N THR A 14 5.74 -7.10 -4.73
CA THR A 14 4.81 -7.65 -5.72
C THR A 14 4.11 -6.58 -6.52
N LEU A 15 3.61 -5.52 -5.86
CA LEU A 15 3.01 -4.38 -6.55
C LEU A 15 4.01 -3.74 -7.53
N ASN A 16 5.26 -3.55 -7.09
CA ASN A 16 6.32 -3.00 -7.95
C ASN A 16 6.63 -3.92 -9.14
N TYR A 17 6.65 -5.24 -8.93
CA TYR A 17 6.80 -6.19 -10.03
C TYR A 17 5.67 -6.07 -11.05
N ILE A 18 4.41 -6.04 -10.60
CA ILE A 18 3.24 -5.92 -11.49
C ILE A 18 3.36 -4.65 -12.32
N VAL A 19 3.56 -3.50 -11.69
CA VAL A 19 3.60 -2.18 -12.33
C VAL A 19 4.76 -2.04 -13.33
N ASN A 20 5.86 -2.76 -13.12
CA ASN A 20 7.00 -2.76 -14.05
C ASN A 20 6.86 -3.75 -15.21
N ASN A 21 5.98 -4.74 -15.10
CA ASN A 21 5.77 -5.78 -16.12
C ASN A 21 4.41 -5.70 -16.80
N THR A 22 3.61 -4.67 -16.52
CA THR A 22 2.35 -4.39 -17.23
C THR A 22 2.47 -3.09 -18.02
N ASP A 23 2.11 -3.17 -19.30
CA ASP A 23 2.14 -2.03 -20.23
C ASP A 23 0.80 -1.29 -20.24
N ILE A 24 0.43 -0.73 -19.08
CA ILE A 24 -0.94 -0.28 -18.86
C ILE A 24 -1.00 1.21 -18.53
N ALA A 25 -1.53 1.97 -19.49
CA ALA A 25 -1.62 3.42 -19.44
C ALA A 25 -2.61 3.92 -18.38
N HIS A 26 -3.74 3.21 -18.20
CA HIS A 26 -4.82 3.59 -17.30
C HIS A 26 -4.98 2.57 -16.16
N ILE A 27 -4.60 2.99 -14.97
CA ILE A 27 -4.75 2.21 -13.74
C ILE A 27 -5.54 3.02 -12.72
N THR A 28 -6.09 2.36 -11.72
CA THR A 28 -6.45 2.97 -10.44
C THR A 28 -5.75 2.16 -9.37
N CYS A 29 -4.91 2.83 -8.57
CA CYS A 29 -4.20 2.20 -7.46
C CYS A 29 -4.52 2.94 -6.17
N ILE A 30 -4.87 2.18 -5.13
CA ILE A 30 -5.10 2.64 -3.76
C ILE A 30 -4.19 1.82 -2.86
N ILE A 31 -3.34 2.51 -2.10
CA ILE A 31 -2.49 1.92 -1.06
C ILE A 31 -2.90 2.55 0.25
N LYS A 32 -3.27 1.74 1.24
CA LYS A 32 -3.63 2.18 2.58
C LYS A 32 -2.76 1.48 3.59
N CYS A 33 -2.17 2.24 4.50
CA CYS A 33 -1.47 1.68 5.66
C CYS A 33 -2.02 2.33 6.93
N ILE A 34 -2.29 1.51 7.93
CA ILE A 34 -2.77 1.93 9.25
C ILE A 34 -1.84 1.33 10.30
N ILE A 35 -1.29 2.16 11.18
CA ILE A 35 -0.53 1.71 12.35
C ILE A 35 -1.26 2.21 13.59
N GLN A 36 -1.61 1.32 14.53
CA GLN A 36 -2.38 1.74 15.69
C GLN A 36 -2.12 0.93 16.96
N SER A 37 -2.44 1.57 18.09
CA SER A 37 -2.37 0.98 19.43
C SER A 37 -3.67 1.20 20.19
N ASP A 38 -4.61 0.25 20.14
CA ASP A 38 -5.95 0.42 20.75
C ASP A 38 -6.64 -0.86 21.26
N LYS A 39 -6.07 -2.06 21.10
CA LYS A 39 -6.74 -3.32 21.49
C LYS A 39 -6.11 -4.00 22.70
N LEU A 40 -6.95 -4.40 23.68
CA LEU A 40 -6.56 -5.18 24.86
C LEU A 40 -5.92 -6.53 24.51
N GLU A 41 -6.31 -7.14 23.38
CA GLU A 41 -5.80 -8.45 22.94
C GLU A 41 -4.54 -8.35 22.05
N THR A 42 -4.41 -7.28 21.27
CA THR A 42 -3.25 -7.00 20.39
C THR A 42 -2.89 -5.52 20.50
N PRO A 43 -2.02 -5.15 21.45
CA PRO A 43 -1.81 -3.75 21.82
C PRO A 43 -1.19 -2.91 20.69
N TYR A 44 -0.54 -3.54 19.72
CA TYR A 44 0.05 -2.87 18.56
C TYR A 44 -0.18 -3.68 17.30
N TYR A 45 -0.69 -3.04 16.25
CA TYR A 45 -0.85 -3.69 14.95
C TYR A 45 -0.69 -2.73 13.79
N MET A 46 -0.39 -3.32 12.63
CA MET A 46 -0.40 -2.64 11.35
C MET A 46 -1.38 -3.33 10.42
N ASP A 47 -2.12 -2.54 9.65
CA ASP A 47 -3.02 -2.99 8.59
C ASP A 47 -2.58 -2.38 7.26
N THR A 48 -2.57 -3.19 6.22
CA THR A 48 -2.17 -2.80 4.86
C THR A 48 -3.19 -3.29 3.87
N GLU A 49 -3.65 -2.38 3.01
CA GLU A 49 -4.56 -2.69 1.92
C GLU A 49 -4.00 -2.10 0.63
N ILE A 50 -3.91 -2.93 -0.40
CA ILE A 50 -3.49 -2.51 -1.73
C ILE A 50 -4.55 -2.98 -2.71
N SER A 51 -5.07 -2.07 -3.52
CA SER A 51 -5.97 -2.36 -4.63
C SER A 51 -5.42 -1.70 -5.89
N LEU A 52 -5.22 -2.50 -6.95
CA LEU A 52 -4.83 -2.07 -8.28
C LEU A 52 -5.85 -2.62 -9.26
N SER A 53 -6.47 -1.73 -10.03
CA SER A 53 -7.43 -2.05 -11.07
C SER A 53 -7.00 -1.42 -12.40
N HIS A 54 -7.22 -2.10 -13.52
CA HIS A 54 -7.03 -1.55 -14.86
C HIS A 54 -8.32 -0.97 -15.39
N CYS A 55 -8.27 0.23 -15.95
CA CYS A 55 -9.42 0.85 -16.60
C CYS A 55 -9.30 0.65 -18.12
N VAL A 56 -10.22 -0.09 -18.71
CA VAL A 56 -10.35 -0.19 -20.17
C VAL A 56 -11.45 0.77 -20.63
N GLU A 57 -11.08 1.78 -21.42
CA GLU A 57 -12.02 2.61 -22.16
C GLU A 57 -12.26 1.93 -23.53
N ASN A 58 -13.49 1.50 -23.80
CA ASN A 58 -13.90 1.12 -25.16
C ASN A 58 -14.49 2.35 -25.85
N GLU A 59 -13.82 2.82 -26.90
CA GLU A 59 -14.13 4.07 -27.64
C GLU A 59 -15.58 4.11 -28.19
N GLU A 60 -16.27 2.98 -28.35
CA GLU A 60 -17.60 2.93 -28.98
C GLU A 60 -18.80 2.96 -28.00
N LYS A 61 -18.63 2.75 -26.68
CA LYS A 61 -19.79 2.53 -25.78
C LYS A 61 -19.77 3.21 -24.41
N GLY A 62 -18.77 4.01 -24.07
CA GLY A 62 -18.75 4.76 -22.80
C GLY A 62 -18.74 3.86 -21.54
N ILE A 63 -18.34 2.59 -21.68
CA ILE A 63 -18.18 1.67 -20.56
C ILE A 63 -16.73 1.71 -20.12
N VAL A 64 -16.47 2.28 -18.95
CA VAL A 64 -15.21 2.10 -18.23
C VAL A 64 -15.31 0.77 -17.50
N HIS A 65 -14.64 -0.27 -17.99
CA HIS A 65 -14.53 -1.53 -17.25
C HIS A 65 -13.26 -1.46 -16.38
N ALA A 66 -13.44 -1.51 -15.06
CA ALA A 66 -12.34 -1.62 -14.11
C ALA A 66 -12.13 -3.10 -13.76
N MET A 67 -11.00 -3.68 -14.17
CA MET A 67 -10.63 -5.06 -13.84
C MET A 67 -9.63 -5.08 -12.70
N ASP A 68 -9.92 -5.81 -11.62
CA ASP A 68 -8.99 -5.98 -10.52
C ASP A 68 -7.77 -6.82 -10.95
N VAL A 69 -6.59 -6.24 -10.75
CA VAL A 69 -5.28 -6.78 -11.14
C VAL A 69 -4.60 -7.37 -9.93
N PHE A 70 -4.70 -6.65 -8.83
CA PHE A 70 -4.09 -7.00 -7.56
C PHE A 70 -4.93 -6.41 -6.45
N LYS A 71 -5.41 -7.28 -5.56
CA LYS A 71 -6.06 -6.87 -4.32
C LYS A 71 -5.43 -7.67 -3.19
N HIS A 72 -4.82 -6.97 -2.25
CA HIS A 72 -4.14 -7.60 -1.14
C HIS A 72 -4.41 -6.86 0.16
N HIS A 73 -4.80 -7.61 1.18
CA HIS A 73 -5.03 -7.13 2.52
C HIS A 73 -4.17 -7.94 3.49
N ARG A 74 -3.53 -7.28 4.45
CA ARG A 74 -2.75 -7.96 5.48
C ARG A 74 -2.68 -7.16 6.78
N MET A 75 -2.94 -7.88 7.87
CA MET A 75 -2.80 -7.39 9.23
C MET A 75 -1.58 -8.03 9.90
N TYR A 76 -0.83 -7.22 10.65
CA TYR A 76 0.40 -7.60 11.33
C TYR A 76 0.27 -7.34 12.82
N ASN A 77 0.51 -8.36 13.64
CA ASN A 77 0.68 -8.18 15.08
C ASN A 77 2.10 -7.70 15.35
N LEU A 78 2.25 -6.54 15.97
CA LEU A 78 3.55 -5.93 16.22
C LEU A 78 3.91 -6.04 17.70
N ASN A 79 5.21 -6.18 17.97
CA ASN A 79 5.74 -5.84 19.29
C ASN A 79 5.90 -4.31 19.39
N GLU A 80 5.98 -3.79 20.61
CA GLU A 80 6.08 -2.35 20.87
C GLU A 80 7.28 -1.69 20.16
N LYS A 81 8.45 -2.36 20.16
CA LYS A 81 9.66 -1.82 19.51
C LYS A 81 9.47 -1.66 18.00
N THR A 82 8.88 -2.65 17.34
CA THR A 82 8.58 -2.61 15.90
C THR A 82 7.49 -1.57 15.61
N TYR A 83 6.47 -1.48 16.46
CA TYR A 83 5.43 -0.45 16.37
C TYR A 83 6.02 0.96 16.43
N ILE A 84 6.80 1.29 17.46
CA ILE A 84 7.42 2.62 17.60
C ILE A 84 8.31 2.94 16.41
N LYS A 85 9.08 1.95 15.93
CA LYS A 85 9.95 2.12 14.76
C LYS A 85 9.14 2.46 13.50
N LEU A 86 8.11 1.69 13.19
CA LEU A 86 7.27 1.90 12.00
C LEU A 86 6.42 3.16 12.11
N GLN A 87 5.86 3.44 13.29
CA GLN A 87 5.11 4.67 13.58
C GLN A 87 5.99 5.89 13.30
N LYS A 88 7.21 5.90 13.85
CA LYS A 88 8.17 6.98 13.61
C LYS A 88 8.54 7.06 12.13
N SER A 89 8.86 5.94 11.49
CA SER A 89 9.20 5.94 10.06
C SER A 89 8.06 6.48 9.20
N MET A 90 6.81 6.15 9.51
CA MET A 90 5.62 6.65 8.81
C MET A 90 5.45 8.16 9.01
N ILE A 91 5.54 8.65 10.24
CA ILE A 91 5.46 10.08 10.53
C ILE A 91 6.60 10.84 9.83
N ASP A 92 7.84 10.38 9.97
CA ASP A 92 9.01 11.03 9.36
C ASP A 92 8.92 11.05 7.82
N THR A 93 8.32 10.02 7.22
CA THR A 93 8.17 9.93 5.75
C THR A 93 7.03 10.78 5.21
N PHE A 94 5.91 10.91 5.93
CA PHE A 94 4.66 11.43 5.37
C PHE A 94 4.13 12.71 6.04
N SER A 95 4.65 13.14 7.19
CA SER A 95 4.13 14.31 7.94
C SER A 95 4.28 15.65 7.23
N ASN A 96 5.32 15.80 6.40
CA ASN A 96 5.60 17.03 5.65
C ASN A 96 5.21 16.93 4.17
N GLU A 97 4.52 15.86 3.79
CA GLU A 97 4.13 15.60 2.41
C GLU A 97 2.75 16.20 2.14
N HIS A 98 2.71 17.10 1.17
CA HIS A 98 1.46 17.75 0.73
C HIS A 98 1.25 17.47 -0.75
N GLU A 99 0.94 16.22 -1.08
CA GLU A 99 0.60 15.80 -2.43
C GLU A 99 -0.90 15.52 -2.55
N LYS A 100 -1.51 15.89 -3.68
CA LYS A 100 -2.93 15.58 -3.96
C LYS A 100 -3.25 14.08 -3.95
N THR A 101 -2.23 13.25 -4.11
CA THR A 101 -2.32 11.79 -4.17
C THR A 101 -2.16 11.12 -2.82
N LEU A 102 -1.90 11.89 -1.75
CA LEU A 102 -1.65 11.38 -0.41
C LEU A 102 -2.60 12.04 0.60
N GLU A 103 -3.33 11.21 1.34
CA GLU A 103 -4.09 11.60 2.52
C GLU A 103 -3.42 11.02 3.76
N THR A 104 -3.30 11.82 4.81
CA THR A 104 -2.67 11.41 6.08
C THR A 104 -3.55 11.78 7.26
N ASP A 105 -3.64 10.90 8.25
CA ASP A 105 -4.21 11.19 9.56
C ASP A 105 -3.25 10.68 10.63
N PHE A 106 -2.63 11.61 11.35
CA PHE A 106 -1.69 11.31 12.44
C PHE A 106 -2.28 11.75 13.77
N SER A 107 -2.84 10.78 14.47
CA SER A 107 -3.38 10.95 15.81
C SER A 107 -2.49 10.26 16.83
N LYS A 108 -2.68 10.54 18.13
CA LYS A 108 -1.82 10.03 19.21
C LYS A 108 -1.58 8.51 19.14
N ASN A 109 -2.63 7.73 18.87
CA ASN A 109 -2.60 6.27 18.91
C ASN A 109 -2.84 5.60 17.55
N LYS A 110 -3.03 6.38 16.48
CA LYS A 110 -3.41 5.84 15.17
C LYS A 110 -2.87 6.71 14.05
N GLN A 111 -2.12 6.08 13.16
CA GLN A 111 -1.49 6.69 12.00
C GLN A 111 -2.09 6.06 10.76
N ILE A 112 -2.54 6.89 9.82
CA ILE A 112 -3.14 6.47 8.57
C ILE A 112 -2.43 7.20 7.45
N ILE A 113 -2.05 6.46 6.42
CA ILE A 113 -1.78 7.03 5.10
C ILE A 113 -2.67 6.33 4.10
N GLU A 114 -3.13 7.10 3.13
CA GLU A 114 -3.82 6.58 1.97
C GLU A 114 -3.27 7.27 0.71
N ILE A 115 -2.75 6.47 -0.21
CA ILE A 115 -2.19 6.95 -1.47
C ILE A 115 -3.10 6.50 -2.59
N ARG A 116 -3.56 7.45 -3.41
CA ARG A 116 -4.42 7.21 -4.57
C ARG A 116 -3.79 7.76 -5.83
N THR A 117 -3.66 6.92 -6.86
CA THR A 117 -3.16 7.35 -8.17
C THR A 117 -3.91 6.65 -9.29
N MET A 118 -4.18 7.39 -10.36
CA MET A 118 -4.81 6.88 -11.58
C MET A 118 -3.81 6.76 -12.75
N ASN A 119 -2.51 6.82 -12.46
CA ASN A 119 -1.46 6.88 -13.47
C ASN A 119 -0.30 5.96 -13.09
N ALA A 120 0.07 5.05 -14.00
CA ALA A 120 1.11 4.06 -13.78
C ALA A 120 2.49 4.70 -13.55
N SER A 121 2.85 5.74 -14.31
CA SER A 121 4.12 6.46 -14.12
C SER A 121 4.19 7.17 -12.77
N LYS A 122 3.07 7.72 -12.28
CA LYS A 122 3.00 8.29 -10.92
C LYS A 122 3.13 7.20 -9.87
N LEU A 123 2.49 6.04 -10.07
CA LEU A 123 2.62 4.91 -9.15
C LEU A 123 4.08 4.44 -9.03
N LYS A 124 4.80 4.31 -10.15
CA LYS A 124 6.24 3.99 -10.14
C LYS A 124 7.04 4.98 -9.27
N LYS A 125 6.83 6.28 -9.49
CA LYS A 125 7.48 7.33 -8.69
C LYS A 125 7.12 7.27 -7.21
N ILE A 126 5.88 6.95 -6.87
CA ILE A 126 5.43 6.77 -5.48
C ILE A 126 6.14 5.57 -4.84
N LEU A 127 6.24 4.44 -5.55
CA LEU A 127 6.92 3.25 -5.06
C LEU A 127 8.42 3.48 -4.86
N GLU A 128 9.06 4.25 -5.74
CA GLU A 128 10.46 4.66 -5.60
C GLU A 128 10.66 5.66 -4.46
N LYS A 129 9.82 6.70 -4.37
CA LYS A 129 9.91 7.76 -3.36
C LYS A 129 9.77 7.21 -1.94
N TYR A 130 8.83 6.27 -1.75
CA TYR A 130 8.52 5.69 -0.43
C TYR A 130 9.07 4.28 -0.24
N GLU A 131 10.03 3.87 -1.10
CA GLU A 131 10.60 2.51 -1.12
C GLU A 131 11.12 2.09 0.26
N THR A 132 11.78 3.01 0.98
CA THR A 132 12.35 2.71 2.30
C THR A 132 11.27 2.29 3.30
N PHE A 133 10.13 2.98 3.32
CA PHE A 133 9.02 2.62 4.20
C PHE A 133 8.40 1.29 3.77
N PHE A 134 8.11 1.13 2.47
CA PHE A 134 7.50 -0.10 1.94
C PHE A 134 8.37 -1.35 2.18
N LYS A 135 9.69 -1.24 2.05
CA LYS A 135 10.63 -2.32 2.41
C LYS A 135 10.57 -2.69 3.89
N GLN A 136 10.36 -1.73 4.79
CA GLN A 136 10.19 -2.04 6.21
C GLN A 136 8.91 -2.83 6.48
N VAL A 137 7.84 -2.55 5.73
CA VAL A 137 6.58 -3.28 5.84
C VAL A 137 6.71 -4.69 5.29
N ASP A 138 7.30 -4.86 4.10
CA ASP A 138 7.55 -6.17 3.51
C ASP A 138 8.51 -7.04 4.35
N ALA A 139 9.35 -6.43 5.19
CA ALA A 139 10.24 -7.13 6.13
C ALA A 139 9.53 -7.65 7.40
N LEU A 140 8.22 -7.41 7.57
CA LEU A 140 7.42 -7.98 8.67
C LEU A 140 7.00 -9.44 8.44
N ILE A 141 7.43 -10.02 7.32
CA ILE A 141 6.90 -11.24 6.70
C ILE A 141 7.89 -12.40 6.78
#